data_AF-A0A8S1QEJ3-F1
#
_entry.id   AF-A0A8S1QEJ3-F1
#
_cell.length_a   1.000
_cell.length_b   1.000
_cell.length_c   1.000
_cell.angle_alpha   90.00
_cell.angle_beta   90.00
_cell.angle_gamma   90.00
#
_symmetry.space_group_name_H-M   'P 1'
#
loop_
_entity.id
_entity.type
_entity.pdbx_description
1 polymer ?
#
loop_
_entity_poly.entity_id
_entity_poly.type
_entity_poly.pdbx_seq_one_letter_code
_entity_poly.pdbx_strand_id
1 'polypeptide(L)'
;MQKYSQIAALLQKCLDSKSTLKSIILKSSQNQSFVRQAYAIISKAIQHYDQLYQIVEEIRSIQYIEIYDYNLLIVLMLDIFNPQNKKAKKMGGVVARYLKNHKILIKQLLEKNKIYEQEKKFIYIRALQKLPFEFILDEHIPNLCKVDYDIYSQYLSKNPEFLKGNTYIVQSKSSALPAYLLLRNIKNKTSDIIDCCAAPGNKTIQLSQYAKENNIIGKIFAIERDEKRFEILKNRLNKYQCDNVEPLNLDFLTIKPQNYPKIKIALLDPSCSGSGMLQLRMIEATKDDSIIVPQDKKEQVQQLSLFQSKMLNHLTLFKNLKLIIYSTCSIYKEENEDVANHFLSLHKQWESVNLFPEWPHRGIDQNLHFIRVPPNDSDGFFVAMFKRKN
;
A
#
# COMPACT_ATOMS: atom_id res chain seq x y z
N MET A 1 31.16 -4.29 -11.85
CA MET A 1 30.42 -5.10 -12.84
C MET A 1 29.68 -6.27 -12.21
N GLN A 2 30.35 -7.21 -11.53
CA GLN A 2 29.71 -8.39 -10.90
C GLN A 2 28.45 -8.06 -10.06
N LYS A 3 28.52 -7.01 -9.24
CA LYS A 3 27.37 -6.51 -8.47
C LYS A 3 26.16 -6.12 -9.33
N TYR A 4 26.36 -5.46 -10.47
CA TYR A 4 25.26 -5.03 -11.34
C TYR A 4 24.68 -6.20 -12.13
N SER A 5 25.50 -7.18 -12.51
CA SER A 5 25.03 -8.43 -13.09
C SER A 5 24.13 -9.20 -12.10
N GLN A 6 24.47 -9.20 -10.81
CA GLN A 6 23.59 -9.77 -9.77
C GLN A 6 22.27 -8.99 -9.67
N ILE A 7 22.30 -7.66 -9.72
CA ILE A 7 21.07 -6.84 -9.69
C ILE A 7 20.23 -7.06 -10.95
N ALA A 8 20.83 -7.22 -12.14
CA ALA A 8 20.15 -7.53 -13.39
C ALA A 8 19.46 -8.91 -13.35
N ALA A 9 20.14 -9.93 -12.81
CA ALA A 9 19.53 -11.24 -12.59
C ALA A 9 18.37 -11.18 -11.57
N LEU A 10 18.47 -10.33 -10.55
CA LEU A 10 17.36 -10.08 -9.62
C LEU A 10 16.20 -9.34 -10.29
N LEU A 11 16.48 -8.39 -11.18
CA LEU A 11 15.46 -7.72 -11.99
C LEU A 11 14.68 -8.74 -12.82
N GLN A 12 15.37 -9.63 -13.54
CA GLN A 12 14.72 -10.70 -14.30
C GLN A 12 13.83 -11.56 -13.41
N LYS A 13 14.33 -12.02 -12.25
CA LYS A 13 13.53 -12.76 -11.28
C LYS A 13 12.31 -11.99 -10.78
N CYS A 14 12.38 -10.66 -10.67
CA CYS A 14 11.24 -9.85 -10.26
C CYS A 14 10.20 -9.71 -11.37
N LEU A 15 10.63 -9.64 -12.64
CA LEU A 15 9.74 -9.60 -13.80
C LEU A 15 9.02 -10.94 -14.00
N ASP A 16 9.70 -12.07 -13.73
CA ASP A 16 9.15 -13.42 -13.92
C ASP A 16 8.29 -13.91 -12.74
N SER A 17 8.43 -13.29 -11.56
CA SER A 17 7.85 -13.83 -10.32
C SER A 17 6.56 -13.14 -9.89
N LYS A 18 5.62 -13.94 -9.36
CA LYS A 18 4.42 -13.46 -8.65
C LYS A 18 4.71 -12.97 -7.21
N SER A 19 5.98 -12.95 -6.79
CA SER A 19 6.40 -12.55 -5.44
C SER A 19 6.76 -11.06 -5.34
N THR A 20 6.56 -10.44 -4.17
CA THR A 20 6.88 -9.02 -3.99
C THR A 20 8.38 -8.72 -4.14
N LEU A 21 8.73 -7.53 -4.66
CA LEU A 21 10.13 -7.06 -4.76
C LEU A 21 10.88 -7.19 -3.44
N LYS A 22 10.22 -6.80 -2.36
CA LYS A 22 10.78 -6.86 -1.01
C LYS A 22 11.13 -8.29 -0.62
N SER A 23 10.30 -9.27 -0.95
CA SER A 23 10.56 -10.69 -0.65
C SER A 23 11.72 -11.27 -1.45
N ILE A 24 11.86 -10.91 -2.73
CA ILE A 24 12.92 -11.40 -3.62
C ILE A 24 14.27 -10.76 -3.23
N ILE A 25 14.30 -9.44 -3.05
CA ILE A 25 15.53 -8.68 -2.83
C ILE A 25 16.06 -8.88 -1.41
N LEU A 26 15.20 -8.91 -0.37
CA LEU A 26 15.66 -9.13 1.02
C LEU A 26 16.26 -10.52 1.21
N LYS A 27 15.79 -11.53 0.47
CA LYS A 27 16.34 -12.89 0.53
C LYS A 27 17.63 -13.06 -0.27
N SER A 28 17.96 -12.10 -1.14
CA SER A 28 19.09 -12.22 -2.08
C SER A 28 20.47 -12.01 -1.43
N SER A 29 20.55 -11.29 -0.30
CA SER A 29 21.83 -10.99 0.35
C SER A 29 21.63 -10.55 1.80
N GLN A 30 22.57 -10.89 2.67
CA GLN A 30 22.66 -10.35 4.03
C GLN A 30 23.27 -8.94 4.08
N ASN A 31 23.89 -8.47 2.99
CA ASN A 31 24.50 -7.15 2.93
C ASN A 31 23.44 -6.06 2.74
N GLN A 32 23.11 -5.33 3.81
CA GLN A 32 22.09 -4.27 3.80
C GLN A 32 22.36 -3.16 2.78
N SER A 33 23.62 -2.83 2.51
CA SER A 33 23.98 -1.81 1.52
C SER A 33 23.67 -2.27 0.10
N PHE A 34 23.98 -3.53 -0.22
CA PHE A 34 23.59 -4.16 -1.48
C PHE A 34 22.08 -4.19 -1.64
N VAL A 35 21.36 -4.67 -0.62
CA VAL A 35 19.90 -4.78 -0.63
C VAL A 35 19.23 -3.43 -0.88
N ARG A 36 19.68 -2.36 -0.21
CA ARG A 36 19.13 -1.01 -0.42
C ARG A 36 19.35 -0.51 -1.85
N GLN A 37 20.55 -0.70 -2.40
CA GLN A 37 20.83 -0.27 -3.78
C GLN A 37 20.07 -1.10 -4.81
N ALA A 38 20.03 -2.43 -4.64
CA ALA A 38 19.27 -3.33 -5.50
C ALA A 38 17.78 -2.96 -5.48
N TYR A 39 17.21 -2.71 -4.30
CA TYR A 39 15.83 -2.28 -4.17
C TYR A 39 15.55 -0.96 -4.89
N ALA A 40 16.41 0.06 -4.71
CA ALA A 40 16.24 1.35 -5.37
C ALA A 40 16.30 1.24 -6.90
N ILE A 41 17.27 0.50 -7.45
CA ILE A 41 17.42 0.33 -8.90
C ILE A 41 16.27 -0.51 -9.47
N ILE A 42 15.98 -1.67 -8.88
CA ILE A 42 14.97 -2.60 -9.38
C ILE A 42 13.57 -1.98 -9.29
N SER A 43 13.24 -1.32 -8.19
CA SER A 43 11.95 -0.62 -8.05
C SER A 43 11.75 0.40 -9.17
N LYS A 44 12.81 1.14 -9.53
CA LYS A 44 12.76 2.14 -10.58
C LYS A 44 12.77 1.53 -11.99
N ALA A 45 13.50 0.43 -12.18
CA ALA A 45 13.56 -0.31 -13.43
C ALA A 45 12.20 -0.86 -13.80
N ILE A 46 11.52 -1.50 -12.85
CA ILE A 46 10.22 -2.09 -13.12
C ILE A 46 9.17 -1.00 -13.36
N GLN A 47 9.25 0.10 -12.62
CA GLN A 47 8.35 1.25 -12.76
C GLN A 47 8.34 1.88 -14.16
N HIS A 48 9.44 1.77 -14.90
CA HIS A 48 9.56 2.35 -16.22
C HIS A 48 10.12 1.34 -17.23
N TYR A 49 9.82 0.05 -17.06
CA TYR A 49 10.56 -1.01 -17.76
C TYR A 49 10.47 -0.86 -19.28
N ASP A 50 9.28 -0.60 -19.83
CA ASP A 50 9.12 -0.49 -21.28
C ASP A 50 9.77 0.78 -21.84
N GLN A 51 9.68 1.91 -21.13
CA GLN A 51 10.40 3.12 -21.55
C GLN A 51 11.91 2.88 -21.51
N LEU A 52 12.41 2.23 -20.45
CA LEU A 52 13.82 1.91 -20.30
C LEU A 52 14.29 0.90 -21.35
N TYR A 53 13.44 -0.06 -21.72
CA TYR A 53 13.68 -1.02 -22.78
C TYR A 53 13.78 -0.32 -24.14
N GLN A 54 12.84 0.56 -24.48
CA GLN A 54 12.86 1.38 -25.70
C GLN A 54 14.11 2.27 -25.76
N ILE A 55 14.49 2.88 -24.64
CA ILE A 55 15.72 3.67 -24.55
C ILE A 55 16.95 2.79 -24.82
N VAL A 56 16.99 1.57 -24.28
CA VAL A 56 18.08 0.62 -24.54
C VAL A 56 18.14 0.23 -26.01
N GLU A 57 17.01 -0.05 -26.66
CA GLU A 57 16.94 -0.32 -28.11
C GLU A 57 17.52 0.84 -28.93
N GLU A 58 17.09 2.07 -28.62
CA GLU A 58 17.56 3.27 -29.30
C GLU A 58 19.08 3.45 -29.13
N ILE A 59 19.59 3.27 -27.91
CA ILE A 59 21.02 3.36 -27.61
C ILE A 59 21.81 2.26 -28.34
N ARG A 60 21.30 1.03 -28.44
CA ARG A 60 22.00 -0.09 -29.12
C ARG A 60 22.11 0.13 -30.63
N SER A 61 21.15 0.82 -31.24
CA SER A 61 21.15 1.07 -32.68
C SER A 61 22.28 1.99 -33.17
N ILE A 62 22.86 2.79 -32.27
CA ILE A 62 23.85 3.85 -32.61
C ILE A 62 25.24 3.29 -32.86
N GLN A 63 25.65 2.30 -32.07
CA GLN A 63 26.91 1.62 -32.23
C GLN A 63 26.69 0.16 -31.85
N TYR A 64 26.98 -0.75 -32.76
CA TYR A 64 26.82 -2.17 -32.50
C TYR A 64 27.70 -2.57 -31.32
N ILE A 65 27.06 -2.88 -30.20
CA ILE A 65 27.70 -3.56 -29.07
C ILE A 65 26.94 -4.86 -28.84
N GLU A 66 27.70 -5.95 -28.81
CA GLU A 66 27.25 -7.27 -28.38
C GLU A 66 26.98 -7.31 -26.87
N ILE A 67 26.03 -6.49 -26.41
CA ILE A 67 25.46 -6.63 -25.08
C ILE A 67 24.14 -7.36 -25.23
N TYR A 68 24.14 -8.62 -24.81
CA TYR A 68 22.96 -9.48 -24.85
C TYR A 68 22.03 -9.27 -23.64
N ASP A 69 22.53 -8.67 -22.56
CA ASP A 69 21.76 -8.48 -21.32
C ASP A 69 21.19 -7.05 -21.23
N TYR A 70 19.92 -6.91 -21.61
CA TYR A 70 19.16 -5.65 -21.53
C TYR A 70 18.99 -5.19 -20.10
N ASN A 71 18.73 -6.12 -19.18
CA ASN A 71 18.54 -5.80 -17.77
C ASN A 71 19.81 -5.21 -17.18
N LEU A 72 20.99 -5.69 -17.59
CA LEU A 72 22.26 -5.10 -17.19
C LEU A 72 22.42 -3.66 -17.69
N LEU A 73 22.04 -3.38 -18.93
CA LEU A 73 22.05 -2.01 -19.47
C LEU A 73 21.10 -1.09 -18.71
N ILE A 74 19.87 -1.53 -18.45
CA ILE A 74 18.87 -0.80 -17.67
C ILE A 74 19.41 -0.50 -16.26
N VAL A 75 19.92 -1.52 -15.57
CA VAL A 75 20.47 -1.39 -14.21
C VAL A 75 21.65 -0.41 -14.16
N LEU A 76 22.57 -0.51 -15.12
CA LEU A 76 23.72 0.39 -15.19
C LEU A 76 23.31 1.81 -15.55
N MET A 77 22.39 1.98 -16.50
CA MET A 77 21.86 3.29 -16.89
C MET A 77 21.19 3.97 -15.69
N LEU A 78 20.31 3.25 -14.99
CA LEU A 78 19.63 3.77 -13.82
C LEU A 78 20.56 4.16 -12.69
N ASP A 79 21.68 3.45 -12.48
CA ASP A 79 22.63 3.78 -11.42
C ASP A 79 23.61 4.89 -11.82
N ILE A 80 24.12 4.88 -13.06
CA ILE A 80 25.09 5.86 -13.59
C ILE A 80 24.47 7.26 -13.70
N PHE A 81 23.22 7.32 -14.16
CA PHE A 81 22.52 8.57 -14.43
C PHE A 81 21.61 9.00 -13.28
N ASN A 82 21.61 8.28 -12.15
CA ASN A 82 20.85 8.68 -10.97
C ASN A 82 21.36 10.05 -10.44
N PRO A 83 20.51 11.10 -10.43
CA PRO A 83 20.91 12.43 -9.95
C PRO A 83 21.42 12.43 -8.50
N GLN A 84 20.91 11.51 -7.67
CA GLN A 84 21.26 11.39 -6.26
C GLN A 84 22.53 10.56 -6.01
N ASN A 85 23.01 9.78 -7.00
CA ASN A 85 24.18 8.91 -6.84
C ASN A 85 25.47 9.59 -7.32
N LYS A 86 26.16 10.30 -6.40
CA LYS A 86 27.44 10.96 -6.71
C LYS A 86 28.62 9.97 -6.91
N LYS A 87 28.48 8.69 -6.51
CA LYS A 87 29.58 7.69 -6.52
C LYS A 87 29.70 6.88 -7.82
N ALA A 88 28.66 6.81 -8.66
CA ALA A 88 28.65 6.01 -9.88
C ALA A 88 29.66 6.48 -10.96
N LYS A 89 30.24 7.68 -10.80
CA LYS A 89 31.21 8.26 -11.73
C LYS A 89 32.51 7.44 -11.89
N LYS A 90 32.88 6.58 -10.93
CA LYS A 90 34.13 5.77 -10.95
C LYS A 90 34.00 4.37 -11.55
N MET A 91 32.90 4.03 -12.23
CA MET A 91 32.71 2.68 -12.78
C MET A 91 33.51 2.41 -14.07
N GLY A 92 34.19 1.26 -14.16
CA GLY A 92 34.93 0.79 -15.34
C GLY A 92 34.25 -0.40 -16.04
N GLY A 93 34.72 -0.74 -17.25
CA GLY A 93 34.18 -1.80 -18.11
C GLY A 93 33.64 -1.26 -19.44
N VAL A 94 33.58 -2.12 -20.47
CA VAL A 94 33.19 -1.73 -21.84
C VAL A 94 31.79 -1.11 -21.87
N VAL A 95 30.81 -1.77 -21.25
CA VAL A 95 29.41 -1.31 -21.17
C VAL A 95 29.27 0.03 -20.43
N ALA A 96 29.94 0.18 -19.28
CA ALA A 96 29.87 1.42 -18.51
C ALA A 96 30.57 2.59 -19.24
N ARG A 97 31.65 2.32 -19.98
CA ARG A 97 32.34 3.32 -20.81
C ARG A 97 31.44 3.75 -21.98
N TYR A 98 30.77 2.80 -22.61
CA TYR A 98 29.81 3.08 -23.67
C TYR A 98 28.69 4.02 -23.19
N LEU A 99 27.99 3.65 -22.11
CA LEU A 99 26.93 4.50 -21.54
C LEU A 99 27.45 5.91 -21.22
N LYS A 100 28.68 6.04 -20.69
CA LYS A 100 29.29 7.35 -20.41
C LYS A 100 29.59 8.16 -21.66
N ASN A 101 30.01 7.53 -22.75
CA ASN A 101 30.27 8.21 -24.03
C ASN A 101 28.98 8.76 -24.64
N HIS A 102 27.84 8.09 -24.43
CA HIS A 102 26.52 8.53 -24.90
C HIS A 102 25.71 9.30 -23.84
N LYS A 103 26.37 9.83 -22.81
CA LYS A 103 25.71 10.48 -21.65
C LYS A 103 24.71 11.57 -22.02
N ILE A 104 24.98 12.38 -23.04
CA ILE A 104 24.11 13.51 -23.42
C ILE A 104 22.77 12.96 -23.92
N LEU A 105 22.81 12.06 -24.89
CA LEU A 105 21.62 11.40 -25.44
C LEU A 105 20.85 10.66 -24.36
N ILE A 106 21.54 9.84 -23.56
CA ILE A 106 20.88 9.04 -22.51
C ILE A 106 20.14 9.95 -21.52
N LYS A 107 20.75 11.06 -21.11
CA LYS A 107 20.08 12.04 -20.23
C LYS A 107 18.84 12.63 -20.88
N GLN A 108 18.92 13.04 -22.15
CA GLN A 108 17.77 13.57 -22.88
C GLN A 108 16.64 12.54 -22.99
N LEU A 109 16.96 11.27 -23.25
CA LEU A 109 15.99 10.19 -23.32
C LEU A 109 15.35 9.89 -21.96
N LEU A 110 16.14 9.86 -20.87
CA LEU A 110 15.63 9.66 -19.52
C LEU A 110 14.76 10.84 -19.06
N GLU A 111 15.10 12.07 -19.43
CA GLU A 111 14.31 13.28 -19.16
C GLU A 111 13.02 13.31 -19.97
N LYS A 112 13.08 13.03 -21.29
CA LYS A 112 11.91 12.93 -22.19
C LYS A 112 10.90 11.90 -21.69
N ASN A 113 11.37 10.77 -21.17
CA ASN A 113 10.54 9.70 -20.62
C ASN A 113 10.23 9.88 -19.12
N LYS A 114 10.60 11.02 -18.53
CA LYS A 114 10.30 11.37 -17.13
C LYS A 114 10.78 10.33 -16.12
N ILE A 115 11.85 9.61 -16.45
CA ILE A 115 12.35 8.48 -15.64
C ILE A 115 12.73 8.97 -14.25
N TYR A 116 13.40 10.11 -14.09
CA TYR A 116 13.77 10.63 -12.76
C TYR A 116 12.85 11.72 -12.23
N GLU A 117 11.70 11.99 -12.87
CA GLU A 117 10.75 12.96 -12.32
C GLU A 117 10.25 12.42 -10.96
N GLN A 118 10.39 13.23 -9.90
CA GLN A 118 10.03 12.83 -8.54
C GLN A 118 8.52 12.58 -8.46
N GLU A 119 8.12 11.31 -8.43
CA GLU A 119 6.71 10.92 -8.37
C GLU A 119 6.06 11.13 -6.99
N LYS A 120 6.86 11.17 -5.91
CA LYS A 120 6.36 11.47 -4.57
C LYS A 120 6.65 12.92 -4.23
N LYS A 121 5.77 13.83 -4.64
CA LYS A 121 5.78 15.21 -4.10
C LYS A 121 5.48 15.21 -2.61
N PHE A 122 4.68 14.26 -2.12
CA PHE A 122 4.22 14.24 -0.73
C PHE A 122 4.16 12.83 -0.13
N ILE A 123 4.28 12.78 1.20
CA ILE A 123 4.00 11.61 2.04
C ILE A 123 2.92 11.97 3.06
N TYR A 124 2.04 11.02 3.35
CA TYR A 124 1.06 11.15 4.42
C TYR A 124 1.58 10.48 5.70
N ILE A 125 1.53 11.22 6.79
CA ILE A 125 1.86 10.73 8.13
C ILE A 125 0.77 11.14 9.10
N ARG A 126 0.39 10.25 10.00
CA ARG A 126 -0.48 10.56 11.12
C ARG A 126 0.38 10.97 12.31
N ALA A 127 0.33 12.25 12.66
CA ALA A 127 1.08 12.81 13.78
C ALA A 127 0.48 12.32 15.11
N LEU A 128 1.33 11.81 15.99
CA LEU A 128 0.98 11.45 17.37
C LEU A 128 1.51 12.49 18.37
N GLN A 129 2.50 13.25 17.94
CA GLN A 129 3.14 14.33 18.67
C GLN A 129 3.48 15.46 17.70
N LYS A 130 3.93 16.61 18.21
CA LYS A 130 4.35 17.75 17.39
C LYS A 130 5.46 17.32 16.42
N LEU A 131 5.25 17.59 15.15
CA LEU A 131 6.24 17.32 14.11
C LEU A 131 7.29 18.45 14.04
N PRO A 132 8.57 18.14 13.80
CA PRO A 132 9.66 19.12 13.79
C PRO A 132 9.92 19.75 12.41
N PHE A 133 9.02 19.56 11.45
CA PHE A 133 9.13 20.05 10.08
C PHE A 133 7.77 20.57 9.60
N GLU A 134 7.77 21.31 8.50
CA GLU A 134 6.55 21.85 7.92
C GLU A 134 5.65 20.74 7.34
N PHE A 135 4.34 20.90 7.51
CA PHE A 135 3.32 20.00 7.01
C PHE A 135 2.01 20.74 6.79
N ILE A 136 1.16 20.16 5.95
CA ILE A 136 -0.22 20.60 5.73
C ILE A 136 -1.12 19.60 6.45
N LEU A 137 -2.01 20.07 7.31
CA LEU A 137 -3.03 19.20 7.92
C LEU A 137 -4.05 18.78 6.87
N ASP A 138 -4.45 17.51 6.92
CA ASP A 138 -5.56 17.04 6.12
C ASP A 138 -6.86 17.67 6.62
N GLU A 139 -7.69 18.12 5.68
CA GLU A 139 -8.95 18.80 5.97
C GLU A 139 -10.02 17.86 6.57
N HIS A 140 -9.89 16.55 6.36
CA HIS A 140 -10.91 15.57 6.73
C HIS A 140 -10.54 14.73 7.95
N ILE A 141 -9.30 14.22 7.99
CA ILE A 141 -8.87 13.25 8.99
C ILE A 141 -8.01 13.97 10.04
N PRO A 142 -8.47 14.06 11.30
CA PRO A 142 -7.69 14.67 12.38
C PRO A 142 -6.29 14.06 12.50
N ASN A 143 -5.30 14.91 12.73
CA ASN A 143 -3.89 14.55 12.92
C ASN A 143 -3.22 13.87 11.70
N LEU A 144 -3.89 13.75 10.56
CA LEU A 144 -3.25 13.34 9.33
C LEU A 144 -2.55 14.56 8.69
N CYS A 145 -1.30 14.39 8.31
CA CYS A 145 -0.45 15.42 7.77
C CYS A 145 0.05 15.01 6.39
N LYS A 146 -0.08 15.91 5.42
CA LYS A 146 0.58 15.84 4.11
C LYS A 146 1.90 16.61 4.21
N VAL A 147 2.99 15.91 3.96
CA VAL A 147 4.36 16.44 4.13
C VAL A 147 5.06 16.37 2.79
N ASP A 148 5.78 17.42 2.42
CA ASP A 148 6.68 17.36 1.26
C ASP A 148 7.73 16.26 1.47
N TYR A 149 7.89 15.40 0.47
CA TYR A 149 8.76 14.22 0.63
C TYR A 149 10.23 14.61 0.80
N ASP A 150 10.70 15.69 0.18
CA ASP A 150 12.09 16.12 0.28
C ASP A 150 12.37 16.72 1.65
N ILE A 151 11.44 17.50 2.21
CA ILE A 151 11.52 17.99 3.60
C ILE A 151 11.61 16.79 4.56
N TYR A 152 10.70 15.83 4.42
CA TYR A 152 10.66 14.62 5.24
C TYR A 152 11.97 13.81 5.14
N SER A 153 12.42 13.54 3.91
CA SER A 153 13.63 12.77 3.62
C SER A 153 14.91 13.43 4.16
N GLN A 154 15.06 14.74 3.94
CA GLN A 154 16.19 15.50 4.43
C GLN A 154 16.24 15.52 5.96
N TYR A 155 15.09 15.70 6.62
CA TYR A 155 15.02 15.70 8.07
C TYR A 155 15.44 14.34 8.65
N LEU A 156 14.89 13.24 8.12
CA LEU A 156 15.23 11.88 8.57
C LEU A 156 16.69 11.51 8.31
N SER A 157 17.28 12.01 7.23
CA SER A 157 18.69 11.77 6.93
C SER A 157 19.62 12.37 7.98
N LYS A 158 19.22 13.50 8.58
CA LYS A 158 19.95 14.16 9.67
C LYS A 158 19.58 13.60 11.05
N ASN A 159 18.36 13.09 11.21
CA ASN A 159 17.76 12.66 12.48
C ASN A 159 17.18 11.23 12.37
N PRO A 160 18.01 10.19 12.16
CA PRO A 160 17.54 8.83 11.90
C PRO A 160 16.79 8.20 13.08
N GLU A 161 17.01 8.65 14.31
CA GLU A 161 16.29 8.25 15.52
C GLU A 161 14.79 8.60 15.46
N PHE A 162 14.41 9.61 14.67
CA PHE A 162 13.01 9.99 14.46
C PHE A 162 12.19 8.86 13.80
N LEU A 163 12.82 7.94 13.06
CA LEU A 163 12.18 6.72 12.54
C LEU A 163 11.81 5.72 13.64
N LYS A 164 12.61 5.68 14.71
CA LYS A 164 12.43 4.73 15.82
C LYS A 164 11.45 5.23 16.87
N GLY A 165 11.25 6.56 16.94
CA GLY A 165 10.30 7.19 17.85
C GLY A 165 8.83 6.81 17.61
N ASN A 166 7.99 7.31 18.52
CA ASN A 166 6.52 7.16 18.52
C ASN A 166 5.81 8.46 18.10
N THR A 167 6.51 9.32 17.37
CA THR A 167 6.03 10.68 17.02
C THR A 167 5.00 10.68 15.90
N TYR A 168 5.04 9.68 15.01
CA TYR A 168 4.10 9.56 13.89
C TYR A 168 3.97 8.12 13.39
N ILE A 169 2.98 7.91 12.52
CA ILE A 169 2.77 6.68 11.76
C ILE A 169 2.62 7.04 10.28
N VAL A 170 3.41 6.42 9.40
CA VAL A 170 3.21 6.56 7.94
C VAL A 170 1.93 5.81 7.55
N GLN A 171 0.96 6.54 7.02
CA GLN A 171 -0.36 6.02 6.64
C GLN A 171 -0.94 6.94 5.57
N SER A 172 -1.29 6.38 4.40
CA SER A 172 -1.96 7.13 3.35
C SER A 172 -3.34 7.62 3.80
N LYS A 173 -3.81 8.73 3.20
CA LYS A 173 -5.14 9.30 3.48
C LYS A 173 -6.23 8.25 3.29
N SER A 174 -6.19 7.52 2.19
CA SER A 174 -7.15 6.44 1.92
C SER A 174 -7.12 5.32 2.96
N SER A 175 -5.94 4.88 3.40
CA SER A 175 -5.80 3.86 4.46
C SER A 175 -6.25 4.35 5.84
N ALA A 176 -6.28 5.66 6.08
CA ALA A 176 -6.77 6.27 7.31
C ALA A 176 -8.30 6.43 7.36
N LEU A 177 -8.99 6.42 6.21
CA LEU A 177 -10.43 6.62 6.12
C LEU A 177 -11.25 5.59 6.89
N PRO A 178 -11.04 4.26 6.77
CA PRO A 178 -11.94 3.27 7.38
C PRO A 178 -12.05 3.41 8.90
N ALA A 179 -10.91 3.47 9.60
CA ALA A 179 -10.92 3.58 11.06
C ALA A 179 -11.51 4.93 11.53
N TYR A 180 -11.23 6.02 10.81
CA TYR A 180 -11.83 7.33 11.09
C TYR A 180 -13.35 7.31 10.90
N LEU A 181 -13.85 6.86 9.75
CA LEU A 181 -15.28 6.82 9.44
C LEU A 181 -16.06 5.88 10.36
N LEU A 182 -15.45 4.76 10.76
CA LEU A 182 -16.08 3.79 11.65
C LEU A 182 -16.38 4.36 13.04
N LEU A 183 -15.45 5.14 13.60
CA LEU A 183 -15.55 5.62 14.98
C LEU A 183 -16.03 7.08 15.11
N ARG A 184 -15.96 7.90 14.03
CA ARG A 184 -16.27 9.34 14.11
C ARG A 184 -17.69 9.69 14.58
N ASN A 185 -18.66 8.79 14.37
CA ASN A 185 -20.08 9.04 14.65
C ASN A 185 -20.68 8.02 15.64
N ILE A 186 -19.86 7.34 16.44
CA ILE A 186 -20.37 6.35 17.40
C ILE A 186 -21.11 7.02 18.55
N LYS A 187 -22.40 6.70 18.67
CA LYS A 187 -23.24 7.10 19.80
C LYS A 187 -23.12 6.15 20.99
N ASN A 188 -22.92 4.85 20.74
CA ASN A 188 -22.82 3.86 21.81
C ASN A 188 -21.37 3.71 22.30
N LYS A 189 -21.08 4.31 23.45
CA LYS A 189 -19.77 4.28 24.09
C LYS A 189 -19.42 2.94 24.74
N THR A 190 -20.24 1.89 24.65
CA THR A 190 -19.92 0.53 25.16
C THR A 190 -20.05 -0.54 24.06
N SER A 191 -18.94 -0.80 23.38
CA SER A 191 -18.89 -1.73 22.24
C SER A 191 -17.50 -2.35 22.10
N ASP A 192 -17.42 -3.69 22.02
CA ASP A 192 -16.20 -4.32 21.55
C ASP A 192 -16.12 -4.19 20.01
N ILE A 193 -14.90 -4.04 19.52
CA ILE A 193 -14.57 -3.86 18.10
C ILE A 193 -13.73 -5.05 17.66
N ILE A 194 -13.90 -5.49 16.42
CA ILE A 194 -13.01 -6.48 15.79
C ILE A 194 -12.37 -5.90 14.53
N ASP A 195 -11.04 -6.01 14.43
CA ASP A 195 -10.27 -5.77 13.22
C ASP A 195 -9.88 -7.13 12.63
N CYS A 196 -10.49 -7.48 11.51
CA CYS A 196 -10.48 -8.85 10.99
C CYS A 196 -9.17 -9.24 10.28
N CYS A 197 -8.36 -8.24 9.88
CA CYS A 197 -7.11 -8.40 9.13
C CYS A 197 -6.13 -7.30 9.55
N ALA A 198 -5.69 -7.38 10.81
CA ALA A 198 -5.14 -6.24 11.52
C ALA A 198 -3.73 -5.86 11.10
N ALA A 199 -2.85 -6.80 10.72
CA ALA A 199 -1.45 -6.46 10.49
C ALA A 199 -1.24 -5.64 9.20
N PRO A 200 -0.29 -4.70 9.17
CA PRO A 200 0.72 -4.40 10.20
C PRO A 200 0.19 -3.49 11.34
N GLY A 201 -1.10 -3.19 11.42
CA GLY A 201 -1.71 -2.54 12.58
C GLY A 201 -1.99 -1.05 12.43
N ASN A 202 -1.80 -0.45 11.24
CA ASN A 202 -2.05 1.00 11.07
C ASN A 202 -3.49 1.38 11.43
N LYS A 203 -4.47 0.63 10.89
CA LYS A 203 -5.90 0.83 11.16
C LYS A 203 -6.23 0.46 12.60
N THR A 204 -5.69 -0.64 13.12
CA THR A 204 -5.87 -1.06 14.52
C THR A 204 -5.38 -0.02 15.53
N ILE A 205 -4.19 0.55 15.33
CA ILE A 205 -3.64 1.60 16.19
C ILE A 205 -4.51 2.86 16.11
N GLN A 206 -4.98 3.20 14.90
CA GLN A 206 -5.90 4.32 14.72
C GLN A 206 -7.24 4.09 15.42
N LEU A 207 -7.81 2.87 15.35
CA LEU A 207 -9.00 2.48 16.10
C LEU A 207 -8.77 2.59 17.61
N SER A 208 -7.64 2.10 18.12
CA SER A 208 -7.25 2.18 19.53
C SER A 208 -7.25 3.61 20.05
N GLN A 209 -6.62 4.52 19.30
CA GLN A 209 -6.51 5.93 19.66
C GLN A 209 -7.87 6.63 19.61
N TYR A 210 -8.64 6.46 18.53
CA TYR A 210 -9.99 7.03 18.47
C TYR A 210 -10.93 6.46 19.52
N ALA A 211 -10.83 5.17 19.87
CA ALA A 211 -11.62 4.58 20.93
C ALA A 211 -11.33 5.26 22.28
N LYS A 212 -10.05 5.54 22.59
CA LYS A 212 -9.65 6.30 23.78
C LYS A 212 -10.18 7.74 23.73
N GLU A 213 -9.94 8.46 22.64
CA GLU A 213 -10.37 9.86 22.45
C GLU A 213 -11.89 10.03 22.58
N ASN A 214 -12.67 9.08 22.05
CA ASN A 214 -14.13 9.10 22.10
C ASN A 214 -14.71 8.45 23.37
N ASN A 215 -13.85 8.02 24.31
CA ASN A 215 -14.24 7.33 25.54
C ASN A 215 -15.12 6.09 25.28
N ILE A 216 -14.77 5.30 24.26
CA ILE A 216 -15.41 4.00 23.99
C ILE A 216 -14.84 2.97 24.97
N ILE A 217 -15.72 2.42 25.80
CA ILE A 217 -15.46 1.38 26.78
C ILE A 217 -15.69 0.02 26.12
N GLY A 218 -14.61 -0.69 25.86
CA GLY A 218 -14.62 -2.01 25.20
C GLY A 218 -13.21 -2.44 24.83
N LYS A 219 -13.09 -3.65 24.31
CA LYS A 219 -11.84 -4.18 23.76
C LYS A 219 -11.85 -4.14 22.24
N ILE A 220 -10.67 -3.97 21.65
CA ILE A 220 -10.45 -4.16 20.21
C ILE A 220 -9.76 -5.52 20.01
N PHE A 221 -10.42 -6.47 19.36
CA PHE A 221 -9.81 -7.74 18.98
C PHE A 221 -9.14 -7.59 17.61
N ALA A 222 -7.82 -7.74 17.56
CA ALA A 222 -7.03 -7.54 16.34
C ALA A 222 -6.55 -8.88 15.79
N ILE A 223 -7.14 -9.34 14.70
CA ILE A 223 -6.93 -10.69 14.15
C ILE A 223 -5.90 -10.64 13.03
N GLU A 224 -4.89 -11.51 13.09
CA GLU A 224 -3.97 -11.75 11.97
C GLU A 224 -3.62 -13.23 11.93
N ARG A 225 -3.67 -13.84 10.74
CA ARG A 225 -3.39 -15.27 10.56
C ARG A 225 -1.91 -15.57 10.35
N ASP A 226 -1.19 -14.67 9.68
CA ASP A 226 0.23 -14.89 9.40
C ASP A 226 1.07 -14.58 10.64
N GLU A 227 1.82 -15.57 11.13
CA GLU A 227 2.61 -15.48 12.36
C GLU A 227 3.64 -14.34 12.32
N LYS A 228 4.30 -14.11 11.19
CA LYS A 228 5.31 -13.06 11.06
C LYS A 228 4.68 -11.68 11.11
N ARG A 229 3.56 -11.49 10.40
CA ARG A 229 2.76 -10.27 10.42
C ARG A 229 2.13 -10.04 11.79
N PHE A 230 1.73 -11.10 12.48
CA PHE A 230 1.21 -11.06 13.84
C PHE A 230 2.25 -10.54 14.84
N GLU A 231 3.50 -11.02 14.76
CA GLU A 231 4.58 -10.48 15.60
C GLU A 231 4.89 -9.01 15.27
N ILE A 232 4.80 -8.60 14.00
CA ILE A 232 4.89 -7.18 13.62
C ILE A 232 3.75 -6.37 14.26
N LEU A 233 2.51 -6.89 14.22
CA LEU A 233 1.34 -6.26 14.84
C LEU A 233 1.55 -6.09 16.34
N LYS A 234 1.89 -7.16 17.08
CA LYS A 234 2.17 -7.10 18.53
C LYS A 234 3.23 -6.06 18.87
N ASN A 235 4.37 -6.09 18.18
CA ASN A 235 5.44 -5.14 18.40
C ASN A 235 4.99 -3.69 18.19
N ARG A 236 4.15 -3.45 17.19
CA ARG A 236 3.60 -2.12 16.91
C ARG A 236 2.56 -1.70 17.94
N LEU A 237 1.65 -2.58 18.36
CA LEU A 237 0.68 -2.28 19.41
C LEU A 237 1.37 -1.92 20.74
N ASN A 238 2.42 -2.66 21.11
CA ASN A 238 3.25 -2.34 22.27
C ASN A 238 3.97 -1.01 22.10
N LYS A 239 4.62 -0.79 20.94
CA LYS A 239 5.30 0.46 20.61
C LYS A 239 4.39 1.67 20.76
N TYR A 240 3.15 1.58 20.30
CA TYR A 240 2.17 2.68 20.32
C TYR A 240 1.20 2.65 21.52
N GLN A 241 1.49 1.83 22.55
CA GLN A 241 0.75 1.77 23.82
C GLN A 241 -0.77 1.56 23.64
N CYS A 242 -1.12 0.62 22.76
CA CYS A 242 -2.50 0.20 22.49
C CYS A 242 -2.99 -0.82 23.51
N ASP A 243 -3.07 -0.43 24.79
CA ASP A 243 -3.53 -1.25 25.93
C ASP A 243 -4.98 -1.76 25.83
N ASN A 244 -5.83 -1.10 25.04
CA ASN A 244 -7.21 -1.50 24.77
C ASN A 244 -7.35 -2.48 23.59
N VAL A 245 -6.24 -3.01 23.06
CA VAL A 245 -6.20 -3.96 21.94
C VAL A 245 -5.72 -5.32 22.41
N GLU A 246 -6.48 -6.36 22.07
CA GLU A 246 -6.13 -7.77 22.26
C GLU A 246 -5.77 -8.39 20.90
N PRO A 247 -4.48 -8.56 20.56
CA PRO A 247 -4.06 -9.20 19.32
C PRO A 247 -4.22 -10.72 19.41
N LEU A 248 -4.83 -11.33 18.39
CA LEU A 248 -5.06 -12.77 18.28
C LEU A 248 -4.46 -13.35 16.98
N ASN A 249 -3.60 -14.36 17.11
CA ASN A 249 -3.03 -15.08 15.96
C ASN A 249 -3.98 -16.21 15.56
N LEU A 250 -4.98 -15.88 14.75
CA LEU A 250 -6.05 -16.77 14.35
C LEU A 250 -6.45 -16.50 12.89
N ASP A 251 -7.00 -17.51 12.22
CA ASP A 251 -7.77 -17.27 10.99
C ASP A 251 -9.14 -16.70 11.38
N PHE A 252 -9.46 -15.50 10.88
CA PHE A 252 -10.74 -14.84 11.15
C PHE A 252 -11.95 -15.73 10.87
N LEU A 253 -11.90 -16.54 9.79
CA LEU A 253 -13.00 -17.44 9.42
C LEU A 253 -13.20 -18.60 10.40
N THR A 254 -12.23 -18.86 11.28
CA THR A 254 -12.31 -19.90 12.33
C THR A 254 -12.84 -19.36 13.65
N ILE A 255 -12.96 -18.03 13.80
CA ILE A 255 -13.46 -17.41 15.02
C ILE A 255 -14.93 -17.79 15.22
N LYS A 256 -15.21 -18.30 16.42
CA LYS A 256 -16.56 -18.65 16.87
C LYS A 256 -17.21 -17.42 17.51
N PRO A 257 -18.25 -16.81 16.90
CA PRO A 257 -18.84 -15.56 17.38
C PRO A 257 -19.40 -15.66 18.81
N GLN A 258 -19.83 -16.85 19.26
CA GLN A 258 -20.31 -17.03 20.63
C GLN A 258 -19.26 -16.74 21.71
N ASN A 259 -17.97 -16.82 21.37
CA ASN A 259 -16.87 -16.50 22.30
C ASN A 259 -16.70 -14.98 22.46
N TYR A 260 -17.28 -14.18 21.55
CA TYR A 260 -17.12 -12.73 21.52
C TYR A 260 -18.49 -12.03 21.41
N PRO A 261 -19.43 -12.27 22.34
CA PRO A 261 -20.81 -11.81 22.23
C PRO A 261 -20.95 -10.28 22.34
N LYS A 262 -19.93 -9.59 22.84
CA LYS A 262 -19.93 -8.13 23.03
C LYS A 262 -19.48 -7.34 21.81
N ILE A 263 -18.99 -8.00 20.75
CA ILE A 263 -18.60 -7.35 19.50
C ILE A 263 -19.85 -6.75 18.84
N LYS A 264 -19.80 -5.44 18.61
CA LYS A 264 -20.86 -4.68 17.94
C LYS A 264 -20.36 -3.98 16.67
N ILE A 265 -19.05 -3.89 16.49
CA ILE A 265 -18.43 -3.09 15.43
C ILE A 265 -17.30 -3.90 14.79
N ALA A 266 -17.24 -3.92 13.46
CA ALA A 266 -16.21 -4.63 12.72
C ALA A 266 -15.54 -3.74 11.68
N LEU A 267 -14.22 -3.85 11.59
CA LEU A 267 -13.39 -3.38 10.48
C LEU A 267 -12.90 -4.60 9.70
N LEU A 268 -13.20 -4.63 8.41
CA LEU A 268 -12.76 -5.68 7.48
C LEU A 268 -11.95 -5.03 6.34
N ASP A 269 -10.63 -5.12 6.43
CA ASP A 269 -9.66 -4.70 5.41
C ASP A 269 -8.89 -5.92 4.90
N PRO A 270 -9.53 -6.80 4.10
CA PRO A 270 -8.98 -8.09 3.74
C PRO A 270 -7.87 -7.97 2.70
N SER A 271 -7.18 -9.09 2.47
CA SER A 271 -6.25 -9.20 1.33
C SER A 271 -6.96 -8.85 0.02
N CYS A 272 -6.38 -7.90 -0.70
CA CYS A 272 -6.88 -7.34 -1.94
C CYS A 272 -5.80 -7.48 -3.02
N SER A 273 -6.14 -7.27 -4.29
CA SER A 273 -5.13 -7.29 -5.36
C SER A 273 -4.02 -6.28 -5.10
N GLY A 274 -4.34 -5.13 -4.51
CA GLY A 274 -3.43 -3.99 -4.27
C GLY A 274 -3.35 -3.07 -5.47
N SER A 275 -4.34 -3.14 -6.37
CA SER A 275 -4.39 -2.42 -7.65
C SER A 275 -4.45 -0.92 -7.55
N GLY A 276 -4.94 -0.39 -6.43
CA GLY A 276 -5.01 1.03 -6.16
C GLY A 276 -3.73 1.64 -5.61
N MET A 277 -2.76 0.86 -5.16
CA MET A 277 -1.46 1.40 -4.73
C MET A 277 -0.62 1.80 -5.96
N LEU A 278 -1.06 2.83 -6.72
CA LEU A 278 -0.46 3.24 -8.00
C LEU A 278 1.02 3.56 -7.90
N GLN A 279 1.52 4.11 -6.78
CA GLN A 279 2.96 4.33 -6.58
C GLN A 279 3.78 3.03 -6.43
N LEU A 280 3.12 1.89 -6.19
CA LEU A 280 3.72 0.56 -6.24
C LEU A 280 3.39 -0.18 -7.56
N ARG A 281 2.52 0.37 -8.42
CA ARG A 281 1.97 -0.31 -9.61
C ARG A 281 2.05 0.44 -10.93
N MET A 282 2.61 1.64 -11.00
CA MET A 282 3.16 2.16 -12.27
C MET A 282 4.21 1.19 -12.89
N ILE A 283 4.64 0.22 -12.07
CA ILE A 283 5.35 -1.04 -12.36
C ILE A 283 4.64 -2.02 -13.32
N GLU A 284 3.31 -1.99 -13.49
CA GLU A 284 2.58 -3.03 -14.26
C GLU A 284 1.73 -2.53 -15.44
N ALA A 285 1.70 -1.23 -15.74
CA ALA A 285 0.81 -0.70 -16.76
C ALA A 285 1.49 0.38 -17.59
N THR A 286 2.21 -0.04 -18.63
CA THR A 286 2.32 0.74 -19.86
C THR A 286 1.14 0.41 -20.77
N LYS A 287 0.76 1.42 -21.56
CA LYS A 287 -0.56 1.61 -22.16
C LYS A 287 -0.73 0.85 -23.47
N ASP A 288 -1.93 0.31 -23.69
CA ASP A 288 -2.76 0.66 -24.86
C ASP A 288 -4.22 0.24 -24.60
N ASP A 289 -5.19 0.97 -25.15
CA ASP A 289 -6.64 0.85 -24.90
C ASP A 289 -7.33 -0.45 -25.40
N SER A 290 -6.61 -1.57 -25.35
CA SER A 290 -7.12 -2.93 -25.57
C SER A 290 -6.36 -3.95 -24.72
N ILE A 291 -6.15 -3.67 -23.44
CA ILE A 291 -5.39 -4.57 -22.56
C ILE A 291 -6.20 -5.84 -22.29
N ILE A 292 -5.80 -6.91 -22.97
CA ILE A 292 -5.98 -8.29 -22.50
C ILE A 292 -5.36 -8.34 -21.11
N VAL A 293 -6.19 -8.19 -20.07
CA VAL A 293 -5.80 -8.48 -18.68
C VAL A 293 -5.28 -9.92 -18.72
N PRO A 294 -4.01 -10.19 -18.39
CA PRO A 294 -3.50 -11.56 -18.38
C PRO A 294 -4.49 -12.42 -17.62
N GLN A 295 -4.89 -13.56 -18.18
CA GLN A 295 -5.97 -14.40 -17.64
C GLN A 295 -5.76 -14.70 -16.14
N ASP A 296 -4.49 -14.88 -15.75
CA ASP A 296 -3.99 -14.99 -14.38
C ASP A 296 -4.41 -13.85 -13.42
N LYS A 297 -4.43 -12.60 -13.88
CA LYS A 297 -4.78 -11.43 -13.05
C LYS A 297 -6.27 -11.34 -12.82
N LYS A 298 -7.08 -11.70 -13.84
CA LYS A 298 -8.54 -11.78 -13.71
C LYS A 298 -8.94 -12.92 -12.77
N GLU A 299 -8.31 -14.07 -12.90
CA GLU A 299 -8.54 -15.21 -12.01
C GLU A 299 -8.14 -14.87 -10.56
N GLN A 300 -6.99 -14.23 -10.35
CA GLN A 300 -6.56 -13.77 -9.02
C GLN A 300 -7.58 -12.82 -8.38
N VAL A 301 -8.05 -11.81 -9.13
CA VAL A 301 -9.07 -10.85 -8.67
C VAL A 301 -10.37 -11.58 -8.28
N GLN A 302 -10.79 -12.58 -9.05
CA GLN A 302 -11.96 -13.40 -8.73
C GLN A 302 -11.77 -14.25 -7.48
N GLN A 303 -10.62 -14.91 -7.32
CA GLN A 303 -10.34 -15.71 -6.12
C GLN A 303 -10.33 -14.84 -4.86
N LEU A 304 -9.74 -13.64 -4.96
CA LEU A 304 -9.73 -12.65 -3.87
C LEU A 304 -11.14 -12.14 -3.55
N SER A 305 -11.97 -11.81 -4.55
CA SER A 305 -13.33 -11.34 -4.30
C SER A 305 -14.23 -12.41 -3.65
N LEU A 306 -14.05 -13.68 -4.01
CA LEU A 306 -14.72 -14.80 -3.34
C LEU A 306 -14.29 -14.94 -1.88
N PHE A 307 -12.99 -14.79 -1.60
CA PHE A 307 -12.48 -14.81 -0.23
C PHE A 307 -13.01 -13.63 0.59
N GLN A 308 -13.00 -12.42 0.03
CA GLN A 308 -13.55 -11.21 0.64
C GLN A 308 -15.04 -11.36 0.96
N SER A 309 -15.82 -11.94 0.03
CA SER A 309 -17.24 -12.24 0.23
C SER A 309 -17.46 -13.23 1.38
N LYS A 310 -16.64 -14.30 1.47
CA LYS A 310 -16.68 -15.25 2.59
C LYS A 310 -16.43 -14.57 3.94
N MET A 311 -15.41 -13.71 4.02
CA MET A 311 -15.10 -12.96 5.24
C MET A 311 -16.24 -12.00 5.64
N LEU A 312 -16.77 -11.25 4.68
CA LEU A 312 -17.85 -10.32 4.93
C LEU A 312 -19.14 -11.04 5.38
N ASN A 313 -19.43 -12.21 4.79
CA ASN A 313 -20.53 -13.07 5.22
C ASN A 313 -20.33 -13.64 6.63
N HIS A 314 -19.10 -14.02 7.00
CA HIS A 314 -18.78 -14.55 8.33
C HIS A 314 -19.13 -13.56 9.46
N LEU A 315 -18.96 -12.26 9.21
CA LEU A 315 -19.35 -11.21 10.17
C LEU A 315 -20.83 -11.25 10.55
N THR A 316 -21.71 -11.75 9.68
CA THR A 316 -23.16 -11.83 9.97
C THR A 316 -23.50 -12.84 11.06
N LEU A 317 -22.59 -13.76 11.37
CA LEU A 317 -22.76 -14.73 12.44
C LEU A 317 -22.62 -14.10 13.85
N PHE A 318 -22.04 -12.90 13.95
CA PHE A 318 -21.96 -12.13 15.19
C PHE A 318 -23.32 -11.50 15.50
N LYS A 319 -24.10 -12.17 16.37
CA LYS A 319 -25.50 -11.79 16.68
C LYS A 319 -25.69 -10.34 17.14
N ASN A 320 -24.69 -9.74 17.79
CA ASN A 320 -24.77 -8.37 18.31
C ASN A 320 -24.08 -7.34 17.41
N LEU A 321 -23.54 -7.74 16.26
CA LEU A 321 -22.90 -6.83 15.32
C LEU A 321 -23.93 -5.83 14.76
N LYS A 322 -23.55 -4.56 14.80
CA LYS A 322 -24.37 -3.41 14.37
C LYS A 322 -23.75 -2.63 13.22
N LEU A 323 -22.41 -2.55 13.18
CA LEU A 323 -21.69 -1.79 12.17
C LEU A 323 -20.55 -2.62 11.59
N ILE A 324 -20.43 -2.58 10.26
CA ILE A 324 -19.31 -3.18 9.51
C ILE A 324 -18.77 -2.09 8.60
N ILE A 325 -17.47 -1.84 8.63
CA ILE A 325 -16.78 -1.14 7.55
C ILE A 325 -15.92 -2.14 6.79
N TYR A 326 -16.12 -2.16 5.48
CA TYR A 326 -15.38 -2.94 4.52
C TYR A 326 -14.52 -2.00 3.69
N SER A 327 -13.24 -2.34 3.50
CA SER A 327 -12.36 -1.54 2.65
C SER A 327 -11.38 -2.39 1.86
N THR A 328 -10.95 -1.88 0.71
CA THR A 328 -9.87 -2.48 -0.06
C THR A 328 -8.95 -1.42 -0.66
N CYS A 329 -7.73 -1.86 -0.93
CA CYS A 329 -6.72 -1.18 -1.74
C CYS A 329 -6.86 -1.46 -3.25
N SER A 330 -8.06 -1.76 -3.74
CA SER A 330 -8.31 -2.18 -5.13
C SER A 330 -9.10 -1.14 -5.92
N ILE A 331 -8.82 -1.04 -7.22
CA ILE A 331 -9.63 -0.29 -8.19
C ILE A 331 -10.69 -1.17 -8.88
N TYR A 332 -10.58 -2.50 -8.76
CA TYR A 332 -11.47 -3.44 -9.46
C TYR A 332 -12.85 -3.48 -8.81
N LYS A 333 -13.89 -3.44 -9.64
CA LYS A 333 -15.30 -3.49 -9.20
C LYS A 333 -15.63 -4.83 -8.54
N GLU A 334 -15.00 -5.89 -9.03
CA GLU A 334 -15.15 -7.27 -8.58
C GLU A 334 -14.76 -7.46 -7.12
N GLU A 335 -13.76 -6.71 -6.63
CA GLU A 335 -13.33 -6.71 -5.23
C GLU A 335 -14.04 -5.63 -4.40
N ASN A 336 -14.88 -4.79 -5.01
CA ASN A 336 -15.42 -3.59 -4.37
C ASN A 336 -16.95 -3.64 -4.35
N GLU A 337 -17.58 -2.98 -5.33
CA GLU A 337 -19.03 -2.88 -5.43
C GLU A 337 -19.67 -4.26 -5.56
N ASP A 338 -19.07 -5.20 -6.28
CA ASP A 338 -19.69 -6.52 -6.47
C ASP A 338 -19.75 -7.32 -5.16
N VAL A 339 -18.69 -7.27 -4.34
CA VAL A 339 -18.68 -7.87 -3.00
C VAL A 339 -19.71 -7.20 -2.09
N ALA A 340 -19.74 -5.86 -2.07
CA ALA A 340 -20.64 -5.08 -1.24
C ALA A 340 -22.12 -5.28 -1.63
N ASN A 341 -22.41 -5.28 -2.93
CA ASN A 341 -23.75 -5.48 -3.50
C ASN A 341 -24.23 -6.89 -3.25
N HIS A 342 -23.37 -7.89 -3.45
CA HIS A 342 -23.70 -9.27 -3.15
C HIS A 342 -24.05 -9.45 -1.67
N PHE A 343 -23.27 -8.86 -0.76
CA PHE A 343 -23.56 -8.87 0.67
C PHE A 343 -24.93 -8.26 1.00
N LEU A 344 -25.24 -7.07 0.49
CA LEU A 344 -26.55 -6.42 0.71
C LEU A 344 -27.70 -7.18 0.06
N SER A 345 -27.44 -7.88 -1.05
CA SER A 345 -28.45 -8.69 -1.72
C SER A 345 -28.86 -9.90 -0.88
N LEU A 346 -27.89 -10.55 -0.21
CA LEU A 346 -28.09 -11.74 0.62
C LEU A 346 -28.61 -11.40 2.02
N HIS A 347 -28.14 -10.32 2.62
CA HIS A 347 -28.40 -10.00 4.03
C HIS A 347 -29.28 -8.76 4.18
N LYS A 348 -30.58 -8.93 3.96
CA LYS A 348 -31.59 -7.84 3.95
C LYS A 348 -31.70 -7.06 5.27
N GLN A 349 -31.20 -7.61 6.37
CA GLN A 349 -31.08 -6.95 7.67
C GLN A 349 -29.97 -5.89 7.71
N TRP A 350 -29.15 -5.74 6.67
CA TRP A 350 -28.13 -4.70 6.55
C TRP A 350 -28.52 -3.66 5.49
N GLU A 351 -28.01 -2.45 5.68
CA GLU A 351 -28.16 -1.33 4.74
C GLU A 351 -26.83 -0.58 4.60
N SER A 352 -26.58 -0.03 3.41
CA SER A 352 -25.43 0.87 3.17
C SER A 352 -25.64 2.21 3.85
N VAL A 353 -24.57 2.82 4.36
CA VAL A 353 -24.66 4.10 5.08
C VAL A 353 -23.90 5.22 4.38
N ASN A 354 -24.65 6.28 4.04
CA ASN A 354 -24.45 7.73 4.25
C ASN A 354 -23.21 8.37 4.91
N LEU A 355 -22.06 7.73 5.11
CA LEU A 355 -21.14 8.17 6.16
C LEU A 355 -20.18 9.27 5.81
N PHE A 356 -20.11 9.74 4.56
CA PHE A 356 -19.22 10.85 4.23
C PHE A 356 -19.74 11.68 3.04
N PRO A 357 -20.90 12.36 3.19
CA PRO A 357 -21.53 13.10 2.09
C PRO A 357 -20.62 14.15 1.45
N GLU A 358 -19.72 14.76 2.22
CA GLU A 358 -18.76 15.76 1.79
C GLU A 358 -17.61 15.19 0.94
N TRP A 359 -17.36 13.88 0.97
CA TRP A 359 -16.34 13.27 0.12
C TRP A 359 -16.75 13.35 -1.36
N PRO A 360 -15.90 13.77 -2.30
CA PRO A 360 -16.33 14.05 -3.68
C PRO A 360 -16.55 12.79 -4.54
N HIS A 361 -15.82 11.71 -4.28
CA HIS A 361 -15.78 10.53 -5.17
C HIS A 361 -16.59 9.35 -4.61
N ARG A 362 -17.62 8.93 -5.35
CA ARG A 362 -18.49 7.81 -4.99
C ARG A 362 -18.11 6.50 -5.70
N GLY A 363 -18.68 5.40 -5.22
CA GLY A 363 -18.65 4.10 -5.93
C GLY A 363 -19.31 4.19 -7.30
N ILE A 364 -19.06 3.18 -8.13
CA ILE A 364 -19.57 3.11 -9.51
C ILE A 364 -21.11 3.04 -9.52
N ASP A 365 -21.69 2.39 -8.51
CA ASP A 365 -23.13 2.33 -8.29
C ASP A 365 -23.60 3.55 -7.50
N GLN A 366 -24.16 4.54 -8.21
CA GLN A 366 -24.57 5.83 -7.62
C GLN A 366 -25.72 5.70 -6.61
N ASN A 367 -26.47 4.59 -6.64
CA ASN A 367 -27.57 4.36 -5.70
C ASN A 367 -27.07 3.97 -4.30
N LEU A 368 -25.78 3.66 -4.16
CA LEU A 368 -25.19 3.21 -2.92
C LEU A 368 -24.13 4.20 -2.46
N HIS A 369 -24.11 4.44 -1.15
CA HIS A 369 -23.27 5.46 -0.52
C HIS A 369 -21.81 5.01 -0.32
N PHE A 370 -21.26 4.28 -1.29
CA PHE A 370 -19.88 3.81 -1.26
C PHE A 370 -18.90 4.92 -1.62
N ILE A 371 -17.70 4.81 -1.08
CA ILE A 371 -16.62 5.78 -1.28
C ILE A 371 -15.54 5.13 -2.13
N ARG A 372 -15.10 5.83 -3.17
CA ARG A 372 -13.84 5.55 -3.87
C ARG A 372 -12.86 6.68 -3.62
N VAL A 373 -11.59 6.33 -3.47
CA VAL A 373 -10.48 7.28 -3.51
C VAL A 373 -9.78 7.07 -4.84
N PRO A 374 -9.81 8.04 -5.76
CA PRO A 374 -9.04 7.96 -6.98
C PRO A 374 -7.55 7.92 -6.66
N PRO A 375 -6.76 7.12 -7.38
CA PRO A 375 -5.35 7.01 -7.06
C PRO A 375 -4.50 8.24 -7.46
N ASN A 376 -5.12 9.28 -8.02
CA ASN A 376 -4.51 10.60 -8.23
C ASN A 376 -4.49 11.44 -6.94
N ASP A 377 -5.41 11.17 -6.01
CA ASP A 377 -5.55 11.93 -4.75
C ASP A 377 -4.80 11.28 -3.58
N SER A 378 -4.71 9.94 -3.59
CA SER A 378 -3.97 9.11 -2.61
C SER A 378 -3.73 7.72 -3.21
N ASP A 379 -3.55 6.66 -2.41
CA ASP A 379 -3.69 5.30 -2.95
C ASP A 379 -5.15 5.07 -3.33
N GLY A 380 -5.38 4.47 -4.50
CA GLY A 380 -6.66 3.97 -4.97
C GLY A 380 -7.28 3.03 -3.94
N PHE A 381 -8.52 3.32 -3.55
CA PHE A 381 -9.12 2.69 -2.39
C PHE A 381 -10.64 2.67 -2.47
N PHE A 382 -11.24 1.71 -1.79
CA PHE A 382 -12.68 1.56 -1.67
C PHE A 382 -13.08 1.44 -0.21
N VAL A 383 -14.20 2.06 0.16
CA VAL A 383 -14.80 1.95 1.50
C VAL A 383 -16.31 1.84 1.37
N ALA A 384 -16.88 0.81 2.00
CA ALA A 384 -18.30 0.62 2.17
C ALA A 384 -18.60 0.39 3.66
N MET A 385 -19.62 1.08 4.18
CA MET A 385 -20.07 0.82 5.55
C MET A 385 -21.52 0.37 5.56
N PHE A 386 -21.76 -0.67 6.36
CA PHE A 386 -23.04 -1.31 6.53
C PHE A 386 -23.50 -1.16 7.98
N LYS A 387 -24.78 -0.84 8.14
CA LYS A 387 -25.45 -0.82 9.43
C LYS A 387 -26.54 -1.87 9.44
N ARG A 388 -26.68 -2.55 10.58
CA ARG A 388 -27.80 -3.46 10.78
C ARG A 388 -29.07 -2.66 11.07
N LYS A 389 -30.14 -2.94 10.32
CA LYS A 389 -31.47 -2.39 10.56
C LYS A 389 -31.91 -2.74 11.98
N ASN A 390 -32.60 -1.80 12.62
CA ASN A 390 -33.08 -1.95 13.99
C ASN A 390 -34.14 -3.04 14.09
#